data_AF-A0A524MPT7-F1
#
_entry.id   AF-A0A524MPT7-F1
#
_cell.length_a   1.000
_cell.length_b   1.000
_cell.length_c   1.000
_cell.angle_alpha   90.00
_cell.angle_beta   90.00
_cell.angle_gamma   90.00
#
_symmetry.space_group_name_H-M   'P 1'
#
loop_
_entity.id
_entity.type
_entity.pdbx_description
1 polymer ?
#
loop_
_entity_poly.entity_id
_entity_poly.type
_entity_poly.pdbx_seq_one_letter_code
_entity_poly.pdbx_strand_id
1 'polypeptide(L)'
;MSRILKYLVVLAVVAMYTGCEWDTVGEDEESWNDAYGWVNFSGMYRAMDGGILVTDFTYTSPEDGTEGTVTETAVAGEILAYGVDGSHAYGGSLENGPVSAGSLAISAGGFVFNDNGDGTLTGTAGTAGTISYASGAWTIDLNALEIGAGVAIVAGYVYEASG
;
A
#
# COMPACT_ATOMS: atom_id res chain seq x y z
N MET A 1 -57.18 43.21 8.42
CA MET A 1 -56.26 42.05 8.57
C MET A 1 -55.17 42.45 9.55
N SER A 2 -55.29 41.95 10.79
CA SER A 2 -54.57 42.44 11.97
C SER A 2 -53.06 42.31 11.81
N ARG A 3 -52.31 43.35 12.21
CA ARG A 3 -50.83 43.38 12.20
C ARG A 3 -50.22 42.16 12.91
N ILE A 4 -50.94 41.60 13.88
CA ILE A 4 -50.57 40.39 14.63
C ILE A 4 -50.44 39.16 13.72
N LEU A 5 -51.29 39.02 12.69
CA LEU A 5 -51.22 37.90 11.75
C LEU A 5 -49.99 37.99 10.84
N LYS A 6 -49.54 39.21 10.52
CA LYS A 6 -48.29 39.43 9.75
C LYS A 6 -47.05 39.07 10.58
N TYR A 7 -47.05 39.39 11.88
CA TYR A 7 -45.95 39.02 12.77
C TYR A 7 -45.87 37.52 13.02
N LEU A 8 -47.01 36.83 13.17
CA LEU A 8 -47.03 35.37 13.33
C LEU A 8 -46.54 34.61 12.09
N VAL A 9 -46.86 35.09 10.88
CA VAL A 9 -46.36 34.49 9.63
C VAL A 9 -44.85 34.72 9.46
N VAL A 10 -44.34 35.90 9.82
CA VAL A 10 -42.89 36.18 9.75
C VAL A 10 -42.12 35.31 10.76
N LEU A 11 -42.66 35.11 11.98
CA LEU A 11 -42.03 34.27 13.00
C LEU A 11 -42.00 32.78 12.60
N ALA A 12 -43.07 32.29 11.96
CA ALA A 12 -43.12 30.93 11.42
C ALA A 12 -42.15 30.71 10.25
N VAL A 13 -41.94 31.71 9.40
CA VAL A 13 -40.97 31.64 8.30
C VAL A 13 -39.54 31.66 8.82
N VAL A 14 -39.21 32.50 9.81
CA VAL A 14 -37.86 32.53 10.41
C VAL A 14 -37.51 31.22 11.12
N ALA A 15 -38.47 30.57 11.80
CA ALA A 15 -38.26 29.27 12.42
C ALA A 15 -38.05 28.12 11.40
N MET A 16 -38.51 28.27 10.16
CA MET A 16 -38.25 27.30 9.07
C MET A 16 -36.88 27.48 8.42
N TYR A 17 -36.19 28.62 8.65
CA TYR A 17 -34.82 28.85 8.17
C TYR A 17 -33.73 28.51 9.20
N THR A 18 -34.09 28.35 10.49
CA THR A 18 -33.15 27.92 11.55
C THR A 18 -33.12 26.40 11.75
N GLY A 19 -33.98 25.64 11.07
CA GLY A 19 -34.02 24.17 11.12
C GLY A 19 -33.00 23.47 10.22
N CYS A 20 -32.15 24.24 9.53
CA CYS A 20 -30.89 23.73 8.98
C CYS A 20 -29.75 24.17 9.89
N GLU A 21 -29.87 23.93 11.20
CA GLU A 21 -28.67 23.69 11.97
C GLU A 21 -28.10 22.39 11.41
N TRP A 22 -27.08 22.53 10.56
CA TRP A 22 -26.06 21.49 10.57
C TRP A 22 -25.52 21.57 11.98
N ASP A 23 -25.98 20.64 12.81
CA ASP A 23 -25.30 20.30 14.05
C ASP A 23 -23.84 20.14 13.62
N THR A 24 -23.02 21.13 13.95
CA THR A 24 -21.59 21.05 13.74
C THR A 24 -21.17 19.87 14.56
N VAL A 25 -20.96 18.75 13.86
CA VAL A 25 -20.21 17.58 14.29
C VAL A 25 -19.28 17.99 15.41
N GLY A 26 -19.54 17.42 16.59
CA GLY A 26 -18.85 17.73 17.82
C GLY A 26 -17.34 17.73 17.58
N GLU A 27 -16.66 18.64 18.24
CA GLU A 27 -15.25 18.95 18.04
C GLU A 27 -14.27 17.82 18.45
N ASP A 28 -14.76 16.58 18.58
CA ASP A 28 -13.99 15.43 19.09
C ASP A 28 -14.02 14.20 18.16
N GLU A 29 -14.69 14.24 17.00
CA GLU A 29 -14.70 13.12 16.06
C GLU A 29 -13.72 13.39 14.92
N GLU A 30 -12.55 12.75 15.01
CA GLU A 30 -11.72 12.45 13.83
C GLU A 30 -12.66 12.01 12.70
N SER A 31 -12.47 12.47 11.47
CA SER A 31 -13.44 12.39 10.36
C SER A 31 -13.70 10.97 9.82
N TRP A 32 -13.89 10.00 10.71
CA TRP A 32 -14.13 8.60 10.48
C TRP A 32 -15.62 8.35 10.37
N ASN A 33 -16.01 7.73 9.26
CA ASN A 33 -17.39 7.33 9.03
C ASN A 33 -17.62 5.91 9.57
N ASP A 34 -18.24 5.81 10.75
CA ASP A 34 -18.56 4.54 11.40
C ASP A 34 -19.46 3.61 10.56
N ALA A 35 -20.17 4.15 9.56
CA ALA A 35 -21.00 3.35 8.66
C ALA A 35 -20.20 2.28 7.88
N TYR A 36 -18.87 2.43 7.80
CA TYR A 36 -17.96 1.48 7.16
C TYR A 36 -16.93 0.86 8.10
N GLY A 37 -17.06 1.01 9.43
CA GLY A 37 -16.16 0.35 10.39
C GLY A 37 -16.21 -1.19 10.36
N TRP A 38 -17.27 -1.76 9.77
CA TRP A 38 -17.39 -3.21 9.52
C TRP A 38 -16.61 -3.67 8.28
N VAL A 39 -16.18 -2.74 7.43
CA VAL A 39 -15.42 -3.03 6.23
C VAL A 39 -13.95 -2.98 6.58
N ASN A 40 -13.26 -4.11 6.44
CA ASN A 40 -11.83 -4.15 6.67
C ASN A 40 -11.10 -3.67 5.39
N PHE A 41 -10.46 -2.51 5.46
CA PHE A 41 -9.58 -1.99 4.41
C PHE A 41 -8.11 -2.39 4.63
N SER A 42 -7.83 -3.38 5.47
CA SER A 42 -6.48 -3.93 5.61
C SER A 42 -6.05 -4.61 4.31
N GLY A 43 -4.94 -4.18 3.74
CA GLY A 43 -4.37 -4.79 2.55
C GLY A 43 -3.78 -3.76 1.59
N MET A 44 -3.03 -4.27 0.61
CA MET A 44 -2.35 -3.44 -0.39
C MET A 44 -3.30 -3.08 -1.53
N TYR A 45 -3.65 -1.79 -1.64
CA TYR A 45 -4.37 -1.28 -2.82
C TYR A 45 -3.37 -0.66 -3.80
N ARG A 46 -3.43 -1.13 -5.06
CA ARG A 46 -2.63 -0.59 -6.16
C ARG A 46 -3.48 0.28 -7.07
N ALA A 47 -2.94 1.41 -7.48
CA ALA A 47 -3.48 2.22 -8.57
C ALA A 47 -3.26 1.51 -9.91
N MET A 48 -4.01 1.92 -10.94
CA MET A 48 -3.93 1.35 -12.29
C MET A 48 -2.55 1.51 -12.94
N ASP A 49 -1.74 2.47 -12.48
CA ASP A 49 -0.36 2.70 -12.90
C ASP A 49 0.67 1.88 -12.12
N GLY A 50 0.23 1.05 -11.16
CA GLY A 50 1.07 0.22 -10.30
C GLY A 50 1.54 0.89 -9.01
N GLY A 51 1.20 2.16 -8.78
CA GLY A 51 1.51 2.87 -7.53
C GLY A 51 0.75 2.33 -6.31
N ILE A 52 1.36 2.36 -5.13
CA ILE A 52 0.75 1.88 -3.88
C ILE A 52 -0.07 3.03 -3.25
N LEU A 53 -1.32 2.77 -2.89
CA LEU A 53 -2.29 3.78 -2.43
C LEU A 53 -2.49 3.80 -0.91
N VAL A 54 -2.32 2.66 -0.24
CA VAL A 54 -2.51 2.54 1.22
C VAL A 54 -1.28 1.84 1.78
N THR A 55 -0.64 2.45 2.78
CA THR A 55 0.66 2.03 3.34
C THR A 55 0.66 1.92 4.86
N ASP A 56 -0.45 2.28 5.53
CA ASP A 56 -0.55 2.23 6.98
C ASP A 56 -1.95 1.72 7.34
N PHE A 57 -2.01 0.72 8.23
CA PHE A 57 -3.28 0.24 8.75
C PHE A 57 -3.16 -0.15 10.21
N THR A 58 -4.22 0.15 10.96
CA THR A 58 -4.42 -0.33 12.32
C THR A 58 -5.22 -1.62 12.27
N TYR A 59 -4.81 -2.61 13.06
CA TYR A 59 -5.58 -3.84 13.24
C TYR A 59 -5.85 -4.06 14.73
N THR A 60 -7.04 -4.59 15.03
CA THR A 60 -7.37 -5.06 16.37
C THR A 60 -7.19 -6.57 16.40
N SER A 61 -6.28 -7.05 17.24
CA SER A 61 -6.04 -8.48 17.39
C SER A 61 -7.31 -9.20 17.87
N PRO A 62 -7.77 -10.25 17.18
CA PRO A 62 -8.98 -10.97 17.56
C PRO A 62 -8.81 -11.83 18.83
N GLU A 63 -7.57 -12.05 19.30
CA GLU A 63 -7.28 -12.85 20.48
C GLU A 63 -7.37 -12.06 21.79
N ASP A 64 -6.96 -10.79 21.78
CA ASP A 64 -6.79 -9.98 22.99
C ASP A 64 -7.32 -8.54 22.87
N GLY A 65 -7.83 -8.15 21.70
CA GLY A 65 -8.38 -6.81 21.46
C GLY A 65 -7.33 -5.71 21.40
N THR A 66 -6.05 -6.07 21.36
CA THR A 66 -4.94 -5.10 21.29
C THR A 66 -4.91 -4.45 19.91
N GLU A 67 -4.85 -3.11 19.88
CA GLU A 67 -4.60 -2.36 18.64
C GLU A 67 -3.10 -2.40 18.31
N GLY A 68 -2.79 -2.85 17.09
CA GLY A 68 -1.46 -2.79 16.50
C GLY A 68 -1.47 -1.88 15.27
N THR A 69 -0.40 -1.12 15.08
CA THR A 69 -0.16 -0.33 13.86
C THR A 69 0.93 -1.03 13.07
N VAL A 70 0.64 -1.39 11.83
CA VAL A 70 1.65 -1.87 10.88
C VAL A 70 1.93 -0.74 9.92
N THR A 71 3.12 -0.14 10.06
CA THR A 71 3.61 0.88 9.13
C THR A 71 4.44 0.21 8.06
N GLU A 72 3.85 0.07 6.88
CA GLU A 72 4.50 -0.43 5.70
C GLU A 72 5.12 0.73 4.91
N THR A 73 6.40 0.63 4.57
CA THR A 73 7.06 1.62 3.72
C THR A 73 7.34 1.01 2.35
N ALA A 74 6.89 1.70 1.30
CA ALA A 74 7.12 1.30 -0.07
C ALA A 74 8.46 1.85 -0.58
N VAL A 75 9.29 0.96 -1.14
CA VAL A 75 10.47 1.32 -1.91
C VAL A 75 10.17 1.10 -3.38
N ALA A 76 10.35 2.15 -4.19
CA ALA A 76 10.23 2.07 -5.63
C ALA A 76 11.58 2.40 -6.27
N GLY A 77 12.14 1.44 -7.02
CA GLY A 77 13.29 1.71 -7.87
C GLY A 77 14.66 1.48 -7.21
N GLU A 78 14.77 0.63 -6.19
CA GLU A 78 16.07 0.27 -5.62
C GLU A 78 16.94 -0.41 -6.69
N ILE A 79 18.15 0.11 -6.93
CA ILE A 79 19.11 -0.51 -7.84
C ILE A 79 19.83 -1.62 -7.09
N LEU A 80 19.55 -2.86 -7.48
CA LEU A 80 20.11 -4.05 -6.83
C LEU A 80 21.48 -4.44 -7.38
N ALA A 81 21.63 -4.36 -8.69
CA ALA A 81 22.83 -4.77 -9.41
C ALA A 81 22.83 -4.21 -10.84
N TYR A 82 23.90 -4.47 -11.57
CA TYR A 82 23.99 -4.25 -13.00
C TYR A 82 24.29 -5.56 -13.72
N GLY A 83 23.74 -5.70 -14.92
CA GLY A 83 24.06 -6.80 -15.82
C GLY A 83 25.56 -6.90 -16.07
N VAL A 84 26.03 -8.13 -16.21
CA VAL A 84 27.41 -8.48 -16.53
C VAL A 84 27.39 -9.45 -17.69
N ASP A 85 28.24 -9.23 -18.70
CA ASP A 85 28.31 -10.09 -19.88
C ASP A 85 28.60 -11.54 -19.47
N GLY A 86 27.86 -12.49 -20.06
CA GLY A 86 27.97 -13.92 -19.76
C GLY A 86 27.37 -14.36 -18.41
N SER A 87 26.69 -13.47 -17.67
CA SER A 87 26.01 -13.81 -16.41
C SER A 87 24.50 -13.96 -16.58
N HIS A 88 23.97 -15.05 -16.06
CA HIS A 88 22.54 -15.40 -16.12
C HIS A 88 21.86 -15.43 -14.76
N ALA A 89 22.62 -15.38 -13.67
CA ALA A 89 22.10 -15.44 -12.32
C ALA A 89 22.60 -14.24 -11.51
N TYR A 90 21.71 -13.66 -10.73
CA TYR A 90 21.99 -12.50 -9.89
C TYR A 90 21.38 -12.73 -8.51
N GLY A 91 21.98 -12.11 -7.50
CA GLY A 91 21.46 -12.18 -6.14
C GLY A 91 22.14 -11.14 -5.25
N GLY A 92 21.51 -10.91 -4.10
CA GLY A 92 21.94 -9.90 -3.14
C GLY A 92 20.97 -9.80 -1.98
N SER A 93 20.95 -8.65 -1.34
CA SER A 93 19.98 -8.29 -0.30
C SER A 93 19.35 -6.95 -0.63
N LEU A 94 18.07 -6.80 -0.31
CA LEU A 94 17.38 -5.52 -0.33
C LEU A 94 17.90 -4.63 0.81
N GLU A 95 17.88 -3.31 0.59
CA GLU A 95 18.40 -2.35 1.58
C GLU A 95 17.53 -2.28 2.84
N ASN A 96 16.22 -2.53 2.73
CA ASN A 96 15.27 -2.46 3.84
C ASN A 96 14.59 -3.82 4.09
N GLY A 97 14.28 -4.08 5.36
CA GLY A 97 13.56 -5.27 5.79
C GLY A 97 13.11 -5.18 7.25
N PRO A 98 12.24 -6.10 7.71
CA PRO A 98 11.75 -7.26 6.97
C PRO A 98 10.78 -6.88 5.84
N VAL A 99 10.81 -7.64 4.75
CA VAL A 99 10.03 -7.38 3.52
C VAL A 99 8.67 -8.04 3.63
N SER A 100 7.60 -7.32 3.30
CA SER A 100 6.25 -7.86 3.29
C SER A 100 6.11 -8.92 2.20
N ALA A 101 5.59 -10.10 2.54
CA ALA A 101 5.46 -11.20 1.61
C ALA A 101 4.50 -10.87 0.45
N GLY A 102 4.90 -11.21 -0.78
CA GLY A 102 4.13 -10.92 -1.99
C GLY A 102 4.32 -9.49 -2.52
N SER A 103 5.20 -8.69 -1.90
CA SER A 103 5.37 -7.29 -2.28
C SER A 103 6.48 -7.04 -3.30
N LEU A 104 7.48 -7.94 -3.39
CA LEU A 104 8.68 -7.75 -4.20
C LEU A 104 8.38 -7.93 -5.70
N ALA A 105 8.88 -6.98 -6.49
CA ALA A 105 8.98 -7.09 -7.94
C ALA A 105 10.39 -6.68 -8.38
N ILE A 106 11.04 -7.50 -9.21
CA ILE A 106 12.36 -7.20 -9.79
C ILE A 106 12.24 -7.07 -11.31
N SER A 107 12.80 -6.00 -11.86
CA SER A 107 12.95 -5.79 -13.30
C SER A 107 14.43 -5.88 -13.70
N ALA A 108 14.74 -6.68 -14.70
CA ALA A 108 16.09 -6.91 -15.19
C ALA A 108 16.08 -6.99 -16.72
N GLY A 109 16.46 -5.92 -17.42
CA GLY A 109 16.65 -5.94 -18.88
C GLY A 109 15.48 -6.48 -19.72
N GLY A 110 14.25 -6.29 -19.27
CA GLY A 110 13.02 -6.78 -19.92
C GLY A 110 12.42 -8.04 -19.28
N PHE A 111 13.13 -8.70 -18.37
CA PHE A 111 12.58 -9.71 -17.49
C PHE A 111 11.91 -9.06 -16.28
N VAL A 112 10.77 -9.62 -15.86
CA VAL A 112 10.06 -9.20 -14.66
C VAL A 112 9.83 -10.41 -13.79
N PHE A 113 10.22 -10.30 -12.52
CA PHE A 113 10.02 -11.30 -11.47
C PHE A 113 9.02 -10.76 -10.47
N ASN A 114 7.97 -11.54 -10.21
CA ASN A 114 6.94 -11.21 -9.23
C ASN A 114 7.03 -12.19 -8.07
N ASP A 115 6.97 -11.65 -6.87
CA ASP A 115 6.87 -12.41 -5.63
C ASP A 115 5.53 -13.13 -5.52
N ASN A 116 5.59 -14.42 -5.20
CA ASN A 116 4.43 -15.28 -5.03
C ASN A 116 3.90 -15.31 -3.57
N GLY A 117 4.59 -14.67 -2.62
CA GLY A 117 4.22 -14.68 -1.21
C GLY A 117 4.69 -15.92 -0.44
N ASP A 118 5.37 -16.85 -1.09
CA ASP A 118 5.85 -18.12 -0.50
C ASP A 118 7.38 -18.25 -0.49
N GLY A 119 8.10 -17.17 -0.80
CA GLY A 119 9.57 -17.13 -0.88
C GLY A 119 10.10 -17.45 -2.27
N THR A 120 9.23 -17.71 -3.25
CA THR A 120 9.59 -17.90 -4.66
C THR A 120 9.19 -16.71 -5.51
N LEU A 121 9.95 -16.46 -6.57
CA LEU A 121 9.66 -15.45 -7.58
C LEU A 121 9.33 -16.12 -8.92
N THR A 122 8.20 -15.75 -9.52
CA THR A 122 7.85 -16.15 -10.89
C THR A 122 8.32 -15.09 -11.87
N GLY A 123 9.20 -15.48 -12.78
CA GLY A 123 9.72 -14.61 -13.83
C GLY A 123 9.05 -14.81 -15.19
N THR A 124 9.19 -13.83 -16.08
CA THR A 124 8.79 -13.97 -17.50
C THR A 124 9.68 -14.98 -18.23
N ALA A 125 9.19 -15.54 -19.35
CA ALA A 125 9.96 -16.46 -20.20
C ALA A 125 10.54 -17.71 -19.47
N GLY A 126 9.88 -18.17 -18.40
CA GLY A 126 10.31 -19.35 -17.64
C GLY A 126 11.49 -19.10 -16.70
N THR A 127 11.79 -17.84 -16.40
CA THR A 127 12.78 -17.44 -15.39
C THR A 127 12.18 -17.57 -13.99
N ALA A 128 13.02 -17.74 -12.97
CA ALA A 128 12.58 -17.91 -11.59
C ALA A 128 13.58 -17.33 -10.59
N GLY A 129 13.16 -17.18 -9.34
CA GLY A 129 14.01 -16.65 -8.28
C GLY A 129 13.48 -16.98 -6.89
N THR A 130 14.12 -16.42 -5.87
CA THR A 130 13.71 -16.56 -4.46
C THR A 130 13.88 -15.25 -3.70
N ILE A 131 13.18 -15.15 -2.58
CA ILE A 131 13.29 -14.07 -1.60
C ILE A 131 13.18 -14.64 -0.18
N SER A 132 14.02 -14.15 0.73
CA SER A 132 13.89 -14.33 2.18
C SER A 132 13.37 -13.04 2.79
N TYR A 133 12.10 -13.04 3.20
CA TYR A 133 11.43 -11.85 3.76
C TYR A 133 12.12 -11.28 4.99
N ALA A 134 12.64 -12.15 5.86
CA ALA A 134 13.30 -11.74 7.09
C ALA A 134 14.64 -11.02 6.85
N SER A 135 15.35 -11.38 5.77
CA SER A 135 16.70 -10.87 5.51
C SER A 135 16.80 -9.96 4.27
N GLY A 136 15.74 -9.88 3.47
CA GLY A 136 15.76 -9.25 2.15
C GLY A 136 16.63 -9.98 1.13
N ALA A 137 17.19 -11.15 1.44
CA ALA A 137 18.08 -11.87 0.54
C ALA A 137 17.30 -12.44 -0.66
N TRP A 138 17.75 -12.14 -1.87
CA TRP A 138 17.05 -12.50 -3.10
C TRP A 138 17.99 -13.14 -4.12
N THR A 139 17.41 -13.94 -5.02
CA THR A 139 18.08 -14.48 -6.20
C THR A 139 17.14 -14.44 -7.41
N ILE A 140 17.69 -14.28 -8.61
CA ILE A 140 16.99 -14.48 -9.89
C ILE A 140 17.90 -15.27 -10.84
N ASP A 141 17.29 -16.15 -11.63
CA ASP A 141 17.91 -16.91 -12.72
C ASP A 141 17.18 -16.60 -14.03
N LEU A 142 17.91 -16.05 -14.99
CA LEU A 142 17.46 -15.69 -16.32
C LEU A 142 17.35 -16.92 -17.25
N ASN A 143 17.55 -18.15 -16.76
CA ASN A 143 17.43 -19.40 -17.50
C ASN A 143 18.30 -19.41 -18.76
N ALA A 144 19.59 -19.12 -18.58
CA ALA A 144 20.59 -18.97 -19.64
C ALA A 144 20.37 -17.80 -20.64
N LEU A 145 19.39 -16.92 -20.37
CA LEU A 145 19.27 -15.64 -21.07
C LEU A 145 20.17 -14.59 -20.44
N GLU A 146 20.54 -13.57 -21.20
CA GLU A 146 21.44 -12.51 -20.76
C GLU A 146 20.72 -11.17 -20.75
N ILE A 147 21.09 -10.34 -19.78
CA ILE A 147 20.89 -8.90 -19.84
C ILE A 147 22.24 -8.26 -20.18
N GLY A 148 22.24 -7.23 -21.02
CA GLY A 148 23.49 -6.59 -21.44
C GLY A 148 24.26 -5.96 -20.27
N ALA A 149 25.59 -5.91 -20.38
CA ALA A 149 26.41 -5.25 -19.37
C ALA A 149 25.95 -3.81 -19.08
N GLY A 150 25.86 -3.46 -17.80
CA GLY A 150 25.45 -2.13 -17.35
C GLY A 150 23.94 -1.87 -17.35
N VAL A 151 23.11 -2.84 -17.76
CA VAL A 151 21.66 -2.76 -17.58
C VAL A 151 21.32 -2.90 -16.10
N ALA A 152 20.61 -1.93 -15.53
CA ALA A 152 20.22 -1.97 -14.12
C ALA A 152 19.22 -3.09 -13.83
N ILE A 153 19.43 -3.79 -12.72
CA ILE A 153 18.46 -4.66 -12.08
C ILE A 153 17.84 -3.86 -10.95
N VAL A 154 16.53 -3.71 -10.98
CA VAL A 154 15.80 -2.75 -10.13
C VAL A 154 14.68 -3.46 -9.39
N ALA A 155 14.52 -3.18 -8.10
CA ALA A 155 13.43 -3.68 -7.27
C ALA A 155 12.43 -2.61 -6.87
N GLY A 156 11.18 -3.03 -6.72
CA GLY A 156 10.19 -2.36 -5.90
C GLY A 156 9.64 -3.36 -4.88
N TYR A 157 9.45 -2.93 -3.64
CA TYR A 157 8.95 -3.79 -2.56
C TYR A 157 8.39 -2.95 -1.41
N VAL A 158 7.80 -3.63 -0.44
CA VAL A 158 7.31 -3.05 0.80
C VAL A 158 8.04 -3.70 1.96
N TYR A 159 8.40 -2.92 2.98
CA TYR A 159 8.98 -3.43 4.21
C TYR A 159 8.24 -2.88 5.42
N GLU A 160 8.24 -3.65 6.50
CA GLU A 160 7.71 -3.20 7.78
C GLU A 160 8.74 -2.28 8.43
N ALA A 161 8.42 -1.00 8.55
CA ALA A 161 9.25 -0.07 9.28
C ALA A 161 9.06 -0.34 10.78
N SER A 162 10.11 -0.79 11.47
CA SER A 162 10.09 -0.85 12.93
C SER A 162 9.94 0.58 13.46
N GLY A 163 8.77 0.90 14.04
CA GLY A 163 8.52 2.13 14.78
C GLY A 163 9.31 2.22 16.08
#